data_AF-A0A817PEP5-F1
#
_entry.id   AF-A0A817PEP5-F1
#
_cell.length_a   1.000
_cell.length_b   1.000
_cell.length_c   1.000
_cell.angle_alpha   90.00
_cell.angle_beta   90.00
_cell.angle_gamma   90.00
#
_symmetry.space_group_name_H-M   'P 1'
#
loop_
_entity.id
_entity.type
_entity.pdbx_description
1 polymer ?
#
loop_
_entity_poly.entity_id
_entity_poly.type
_entity_poly.pdbx_seq_one_letter_code
_entity_poly.pdbx_strand_id
1 'polypeptide(L)'
;MTSRHTPEHLIIVNEDHAENIPYYLSKESKSFQEITSNLSSNELVEELRQMAIVLHQLFMIDLEKSLWTTYFKSGTGQLQLHQMDNDNLIHPYLWPIQVQKLVNKQSPDNTDTAACLTYVTQHLDKLNDKMKQYQNKYNMKKKQYLNYLPTIQTFVHQQLESARLATDQQIAIVHYNYNDHAFELKFLAHNPTQQQKQIVQKLNHAKYQEEITKEEYNLLKYRISIEESCPRFPELLKEKFFKTIANPSIRKNLHDQYINIAQQARKEMIQLCLSSAQAQMDRYQKEFNTELKQFKLKQQSLSNDKKFSGTMINLIGQQWKNISEGIKCVYKYKLDLVRLNSVHD
;
A
#
# COMPACT_ATOMS: atom_id res chain seq x y z
N MET A 1 -19.56 5.06 -18.28
CA MET A 1 -19.00 5.75 -17.10
C MET A 1 -17.61 5.18 -16.90
N THR A 2 -16.61 5.82 -17.48
CA THR A 2 -15.21 5.39 -17.47
C THR A 2 -14.37 6.62 -17.16
N SER A 3 -14.32 6.99 -15.89
CA SER A 3 -13.21 7.75 -15.34
C SER A 3 -12.65 6.89 -14.23
N ARG A 4 -11.72 6.02 -14.60
CA ARG A 4 -10.97 5.19 -13.65
C ARG A 4 -10.09 6.14 -12.86
N HIS A 5 -10.58 6.65 -11.74
CA HIS A 5 -9.73 7.19 -10.68
C HIS A 5 -9.25 6.04 -9.80
N THR A 6 -8.65 5.02 -10.43
CA THR A 6 -7.82 4.07 -9.73
C THR A 6 -6.57 4.81 -9.30
N PRO A 7 -6.11 4.67 -8.04
CA PRO A 7 -4.79 5.14 -7.65
C PRO A 7 -3.75 4.34 -8.45
N GLU A 8 -3.37 4.85 -9.63
CA GLU A 8 -2.41 4.23 -10.54
C GLU A 8 -0.96 4.42 -10.07
N HIS A 9 -0.67 4.24 -8.79
CA HIS A 9 0.71 4.09 -8.36
C HIS A 9 0.72 3.17 -7.16
N LEU A 10 0.98 1.87 -7.36
CA LEU A 10 1.53 0.98 -6.34
C LEU A 10 2.03 -0.35 -6.93
N ILE A 11 3.36 -0.44 -6.91
CA ILE A 11 4.24 -1.60 -6.70
C ILE A 11 3.96 -2.81 -7.60
N ILE A 12 4.87 -2.98 -8.55
CA ILE A 12 5.13 -4.21 -9.27
C ILE A 12 5.50 -5.26 -8.21
N VAL A 13 4.63 -6.24 -7.98
CA VAL A 13 5.04 -7.50 -7.36
C VAL A 13 5.93 -8.17 -8.40
N ASN A 14 7.24 -8.07 -8.21
CA ASN A 14 8.21 -8.80 -9.03
C ASN A 14 7.95 -10.30 -8.87
N GLU A 15 7.63 -10.97 -9.96
CA GLU A 15 7.35 -12.42 -10.01
C GLU A 15 8.60 -13.29 -9.74
N ASP A 16 9.78 -12.70 -9.52
CA ASP A 16 11.08 -13.38 -9.47
C ASP A 16 11.66 -13.65 -8.06
N HIS A 17 10.93 -13.35 -6.98
CA HIS A 17 11.50 -13.46 -5.62
C HIS A 17 11.45 -14.86 -5.01
N ALA A 18 10.71 -15.81 -5.59
CA ALA A 18 10.50 -17.13 -4.99
C ALA A 18 11.69 -18.12 -5.16
N GLU A 19 12.66 -17.86 -6.03
CA GLU A 19 13.73 -18.85 -6.32
C GLU A 19 15.14 -18.42 -5.85
N ASN A 20 15.35 -17.15 -5.51
CA ASN A 20 16.64 -16.66 -5.02
C ASN A 20 16.72 -16.63 -3.49
N ILE A 21 17.85 -17.09 -2.92
CA ILE A 21 18.11 -16.97 -1.49
C ILE A 21 18.23 -15.47 -1.16
N PRO A 22 17.42 -14.93 -0.22
CA PRO A 22 17.49 -13.51 0.10
C PRO A 22 18.82 -13.19 0.77
N TYR A 23 19.35 -11.99 0.52
CA TYR A 23 20.67 -11.58 1.02
C TYR A 23 20.83 -11.76 2.54
N TYR A 24 19.78 -11.48 3.32
CA TYR A 24 19.81 -11.63 4.77
C TYR A 24 19.95 -13.09 5.25
N LEU A 25 19.74 -14.08 4.37
CA LEU A 25 20.01 -15.52 4.60
C LEU A 25 21.22 -16.03 3.80
N SER A 26 21.98 -15.13 3.16
CA SER A 26 23.25 -15.47 2.53
C SER A 26 24.30 -15.81 3.58
N LYS A 27 25.35 -16.53 3.19
CA LYS A 27 26.46 -16.87 4.09
C LYS A 27 27.24 -15.64 4.59
N GLU A 28 27.17 -14.55 3.83
CA GLU A 28 27.86 -13.27 4.09
C GLU A 28 27.03 -12.33 4.98
N SER A 29 25.79 -12.72 5.31
CA SER A 29 24.87 -11.91 6.12
C SER A 29 25.35 -11.80 7.57
N LYS A 30 25.74 -10.59 7.98
CA LYS A 30 26.09 -10.29 9.37
C LYS A 30 24.89 -10.43 10.32
N SER A 31 23.69 -10.06 9.87
CA SER A 31 22.48 -10.13 10.70
C SER A 31 22.08 -11.58 11.03
N PHE A 32 22.28 -12.51 10.09
CA PHE A 32 22.08 -13.94 10.38
C PHE A 32 23.17 -14.48 11.29
N GLN A 33 24.43 -14.10 11.07
CA GLN A 33 25.55 -14.50 11.92
C GLN A 33 25.35 -14.05 13.37
N GLU A 34 24.84 -12.84 13.60
CA GLU A 34 24.53 -12.29 14.93
C GLU A 34 23.55 -13.17 15.71
N ILE A 35 22.44 -13.59 15.10
CA ILE A 35 21.46 -14.45 15.77
C ILE A 35 21.96 -15.88 16.00
N THR A 36 23.00 -16.29 15.27
CA THR A 36 23.65 -17.60 15.40
C THR A 36 24.99 -17.56 16.15
N SER A 37 25.42 -16.40 16.63
CA SER A 37 26.76 -16.16 17.17
C SER A 37 27.11 -17.02 18.40
N ASN A 38 26.10 -17.46 19.14
CA ASN A 38 26.25 -18.33 20.31
C ASN A 38 26.36 -19.82 19.95
N LEU A 39 26.35 -20.18 18.66
CA LEU A 39 26.45 -21.56 18.19
C LEU A 39 27.91 -21.90 17.89
N SER A 40 28.39 -23.00 18.47
CA SER A 40 29.78 -23.45 18.35
C SER A 40 30.07 -24.28 17.09
N SER A 41 29.03 -24.70 16.34
CA SER A 41 29.17 -25.57 15.16
C SER A 41 28.73 -24.87 13.87
N ASN A 42 29.66 -24.74 12.92
CA ASN A 42 29.38 -24.23 11.57
C ASN A 42 28.36 -25.10 10.81
N GLU A 43 28.31 -26.40 11.09
CA GLU A 43 27.35 -27.32 10.48
C GLU A 43 25.92 -27.01 10.97
N LEU A 44 25.75 -26.80 12.29
CA LEU A 44 24.48 -26.40 12.87
C LEU A 44 24.00 -25.04 12.33
N VAL A 45 24.92 -24.07 12.18
CA VAL A 45 24.58 -22.75 11.60
C VAL A 45 24.04 -22.90 10.17
N GLU A 46 24.67 -23.73 9.34
CA GLU A 46 24.21 -23.97 7.97
C GLU A 46 22.86 -24.70 7.95
N GLU A 47 22.64 -25.67 8.84
CA GLU A 47 21.34 -26.35 8.96
C GLU A 47 20.21 -25.39 9.36
N LEU A 48 20.47 -24.50 10.31
CA LEU A 48 19.54 -23.45 10.73
C LEU A 48 19.30 -22.43 9.60
N ARG A 49 20.32 -22.10 8.81
CA ARG A 49 20.19 -21.24 7.62
C ARG A 49 19.28 -21.88 6.58
N GLN A 50 19.45 -23.17 6.30
CA GLN A 50 18.57 -23.92 5.42
C GLN A 50 17.13 -23.97 5.96
N MET A 51 16.96 -24.06 7.28
CA MET A 51 15.64 -23.99 7.91
C MET A 51 15.01 -22.60 7.77
N ALA A 52 15.81 -21.54 7.93
CA ALA A 52 15.37 -20.16 7.73
C ALA A 52 14.94 -19.90 6.27
N ILE A 53 15.64 -20.48 5.29
CA ILE A 53 15.25 -20.40 3.87
C ILE A 53 13.89 -21.07 3.65
N VAL A 54 13.66 -22.26 4.23
CA VAL A 54 12.36 -22.94 4.13
C VAL A 54 11.25 -22.11 4.77
N LEU A 55 11.50 -21.51 5.95
CA LEU A 55 10.55 -20.61 6.61
C LEU A 55 10.25 -19.36 5.79
N HIS A 56 11.28 -18.73 5.20
CA HIS A 56 11.13 -17.58 4.31
C HIS A 56 10.20 -17.93 3.13
N GLN A 57 10.47 -19.05 2.47
CA GLN A 57 9.66 -19.50 1.34
C GLN A 57 8.21 -19.78 1.75
N LEU A 58 7.99 -20.41 2.92
CA LEU A 58 6.65 -20.63 3.45
C LEU A 58 5.90 -19.33 3.69
N PHE A 59 6.55 -18.33 4.30
CA PHE A 59 5.92 -17.03 4.59
C PHE A 59 5.66 -16.22 3.32
N MET A 60 6.57 -16.22 2.35
CA MET A 60 6.34 -15.57 1.06
C MET A 60 5.16 -16.19 0.31
N ILE A 61 5.09 -17.53 0.26
CA ILE A 61 3.96 -18.24 -0.37
C ILE A 61 2.64 -17.93 0.36
N ASP A 62 2.65 -17.81 1.69
CA ASP A 62 1.46 -17.47 2.47
C ASP A 62 0.94 -16.05 2.15
N LEU A 63 1.86 -15.07 2.07
CA LEU A 63 1.54 -13.70 1.65
C LEU A 63 0.98 -13.67 0.22
N GLU A 64 1.65 -14.31 -0.73
CA GLU A 64 1.18 -14.40 -2.12
C GLU A 64 -0.20 -15.05 -2.19
N LYS A 65 -0.38 -16.18 -1.50
CA LYS A 65 -1.66 -16.89 -1.48
C LYS A 65 -2.78 -16.04 -0.89
N SER A 66 -2.52 -15.25 0.15
CA SER A 66 -3.49 -14.30 0.71
C SER A 66 -3.95 -13.28 -0.34
N LEU A 67 -3.01 -12.70 -1.07
CA LEU A 67 -3.29 -11.75 -2.15
C LEU A 67 -4.08 -12.39 -3.30
N TRP A 68 -3.60 -13.51 -3.82
CA TRP A 68 -4.25 -14.20 -4.95
C TRP A 68 -5.62 -14.76 -4.58
N THR A 69 -5.82 -15.20 -3.34
CA THR A 69 -7.14 -15.60 -2.83
C THR A 69 -8.08 -14.39 -2.79
N THR A 70 -7.58 -13.22 -2.42
CA THR A 70 -8.35 -11.96 -2.45
C THR A 70 -8.73 -11.58 -3.88
N TYR A 71 -7.79 -11.72 -4.83
CA TYR A 71 -8.07 -11.52 -6.25
C TYR A 71 -9.15 -12.47 -6.78
N PHE A 72 -9.05 -13.76 -6.43
CA PHE A 72 -10.04 -14.78 -6.77
C PHE A 72 -11.43 -14.42 -6.22
N LYS A 73 -11.51 -14.08 -4.94
CA LYS A 73 -12.78 -13.70 -4.29
C LYS A 73 -13.38 -12.45 -4.91
N SER A 74 -12.57 -11.45 -5.25
CA SER A 74 -13.02 -10.24 -5.94
C SER A 74 -13.57 -10.56 -7.34
N GLY A 75 -12.84 -11.37 -8.12
CA GLY A 75 -13.23 -11.73 -9.49
C GLY A 75 -14.47 -12.61 -9.57
N THR A 76 -14.73 -13.41 -8.53
CA THR A 76 -15.87 -14.34 -8.46
C THR A 76 -17.07 -13.80 -7.67
N GLY A 77 -17.01 -12.57 -7.19
CA GLY A 77 -18.08 -11.98 -6.37
C GLY A 77 -18.19 -12.55 -4.95
N GLN A 78 -17.18 -13.29 -4.49
CA GLN A 78 -17.13 -13.90 -3.16
C GLN A 78 -16.40 -13.03 -2.13
N LEU A 79 -15.96 -11.82 -2.49
CA LEU A 79 -15.33 -10.92 -1.55
C LEU A 79 -16.39 -10.35 -0.60
N GLN A 80 -16.18 -10.55 0.70
CA GLN A 80 -17.10 -10.09 1.73
C GLN A 80 -17.07 -8.57 1.82
N LEU A 81 -18.24 -7.95 1.71
CA LEU A 81 -18.45 -6.54 2.01
C LEU A 81 -18.55 -6.40 3.54
N HIS A 82 -17.58 -5.75 4.17
CA HIS A 82 -17.75 -5.33 5.56
C HIS A 82 -18.82 -4.23 5.57
N GLN A 83 -19.91 -4.42 6.35
CA GLN A 83 -20.95 -3.42 6.67
C GLN A 83 -22.08 -3.17 5.64
N MET A 84 -22.52 -4.17 4.89
CA MET A 84 -23.77 -4.07 4.13
C MET A 84 -24.78 -5.06 4.72
N ASP A 85 -25.61 -4.58 5.64
CA ASP A 85 -26.74 -5.33 6.19
C ASP A 85 -27.63 -5.87 5.06
N ASN A 86 -28.16 -7.06 5.32
CA ASN A 86 -29.11 -7.84 4.53
C ASN A 86 -30.08 -6.96 3.74
N ASP A 87 -29.97 -6.98 2.42
CA ASP A 87 -31.07 -7.19 1.48
C ASP A 87 -30.52 -7.03 0.04
N ASN A 88 -30.58 -8.11 -0.75
CA ASN A 88 -30.14 -8.18 -2.14
C ASN A 88 -28.71 -7.66 -2.39
N LEU A 89 -27.72 -8.39 -1.89
CA LEU A 89 -26.30 -8.12 -2.16
C LEU A 89 -26.02 -8.30 -3.66
N ILE A 90 -25.93 -7.19 -4.38
CA ILE A 90 -25.30 -7.16 -5.71
C ILE A 90 -23.80 -7.35 -5.47
N HIS A 91 -23.31 -8.55 -5.75
CA HIS A 91 -21.89 -8.88 -5.66
C HIS A 91 -21.19 -8.56 -6.98
N PRO A 92 -20.24 -7.62 -7.00
CA PRO A 92 -19.49 -7.32 -8.21
C PRO A 92 -18.56 -8.46 -8.59
N TYR A 93 -18.51 -8.79 -9.89
CA TYR A 93 -17.48 -9.67 -10.46
C TYR A 93 -16.34 -8.80 -10.95
N LEU A 94 -15.37 -8.50 -10.07
CA LEU A 94 -14.34 -7.51 -10.35
C LEU A 94 -12.94 -8.14 -10.29
N TRP A 95 -12.36 -8.40 -11.47
CA TRP A 95 -10.96 -8.81 -11.56
C TRP A 95 -10.03 -7.61 -11.36
N PRO A 96 -9.04 -7.69 -10.46
CA PRO A 96 -8.04 -6.63 -10.29
C PRO A 96 -7.26 -6.36 -11.58
N ILE A 97 -6.88 -5.11 -11.81
CA ILE A 97 -6.16 -4.68 -13.03
C ILE A 97 -4.84 -5.44 -13.20
N GLN A 98 -4.17 -5.77 -12.10
CA GLN A 98 -2.92 -6.55 -12.09
C GLN A 98 -3.14 -7.93 -12.73
N VAL A 99 -4.23 -8.62 -12.38
CA VAL A 99 -4.60 -9.91 -12.97
C VAL A 99 -4.89 -9.74 -14.46
N GLN A 100 -5.70 -8.75 -14.83
CA GLN A 100 -6.02 -8.48 -16.24
C GLN A 100 -4.76 -8.20 -17.07
N LYS A 101 -3.81 -7.43 -16.53
CA LYS A 101 -2.53 -7.14 -17.19
C LYS A 101 -1.69 -8.41 -17.39
N LEU A 102 -1.64 -9.30 -16.41
CA LEU A 102 -0.88 -10.55 -16.50
C LEU A 102 -1.50 -11.50 -17.53
N VAL A 103 -2.83 -11.64 -17.53
CA VAL A 103 -3.55 -12.45 -18.53
C VAL A 103 -3.33 -11.90 -19.93
N ASN A 104 -3.46 -10.58 -20.12
CA ASN A 104 -3.23 -9.94 -21.42
C ASN A 104 -1.80 -10.08 -21.94
N LYS A 105 -0.80 -10.14 -21.04
CA LYS A 105 0.58 -10.41 -21.46
C LYS A 105 0.75 -11.83 -21.99
N GLN A 106 -0.01 -12.80 -21.48
CA GLN A 106 0.09 -14.21 -21.89
C GLN A 106 -0.80 -14.55 -23.08
N SER A 107 -1.94 -13.88 -23.22
CA SER A 107 -2.89 -14.06 -24.31
C SER A 107 -3.55 -12.72 -24.67
N PRO A 108 -2.92 -11.91 -25.53
CA PRO A 108 -3.39 -10.55 -25.83
C PRO A 108 -4.79 -10.49 -26.46
N ASP A 109 -5.26 -11.59 -27.06
CA ASP A 109 -6.57 -11.67 -27.71
C ASP A 109 -7.72 -12.10 -26.78
N ASN A 110 -7.45 -12.38 -25.49
CA ASN A 110 -8.45 -13.00 -24.61
C ASN A 110 -8.44 -12.46 -23.17
N THR A 111 -8.96 -11.24 -23.00
CA THR A 111 -9.18 -10.60 -21.68
C THR A 111 -10.52 -11.01 -21.05
N ASP A 112 -10.99 -12.23 -21.31
CA ASP A 112 -12.27 -12.69 -20.81
C ASP A 112 -12.19 -13.05 -19.31
N THR A 113 -13.32 -12.93 -18.62
CA THR A 113 -13.53 -13.32 -17.22
C THR A 113 -13.10 -14.77 -16.99
N ALA A 114 -13.36 -15.65 -17.97
CA ALA A 114 -12.95 -17.05 -17.93
C ALA A 114 -11.43 -17.24 -17.97
N ALA A 115 -10.71 -16.40 -18.72
CA ALA A 115 -9.25 -16.43 -18.79
C ALA A 115 -8.64 -15.97 -17.45
N CYS A 116 -9.18 -14.91 -16.84
CA CYS A 116 -8.77 -14.45 -15.51
C CYS A 116 -9.01 -15.53 -14.44
N LEU A 117 -10.19 -16.17 -14.45
CA LEU A 117 -10.52 -17.24 -13.52
C LEU A 117 -9.52 -18.41 -13.65
N THR A 118 -9.30 -18.88 -14.87
CA THR A 118 -8.39 -20.00 -15.16
C THR A 118 -6.98 -19.67 -14.69
N TYR A 119 -6.48 -18.47 -15.01
CA TYR A 119 -5.15 -18.04 -14.63
C TYR A 119 -4.97 -18.00 -13.11
N VAL A 120 -5.90 -17.36 -12.39
CA VAL A 120 -5.82 -17.23 -10.93
C VAL A 120 -5.93 -18.59 -10.26
N THR A 121 -6.81 -19.48 -10.72
CA THR A 121 -6.94 -20.84 -10.18
C THR A 121 -5.64 -21.63 -10.38
N GLN A 122 -5.08 -21.64 -11.59
CA GLN A 122 -3.80 -22.32 -11.85
C GLN A 122 -2.65 -21.76 -11.02
N HIS A 123 -2.62 -20.45 -10.80
CA HIS A 123 -1.61 -19.82 -9.95
C HIS A 123 -1.76 -20.25 -8.48
N LEU A 124 -2.99 -20.26 -7.96
CA LEU A 124 -3.27 -20.74 -6.60
C LEU A 124 -2.91 -22.22 -6.42
N ASP A 125 -3.17 -23.06 -7.42
CA ASP A 125 -2.78 -24.48 -7.39
C ASP A 125 -1.26 -24.66 -7.33
N LYS A 126 -0.52 -23.91 -8.16
CA LYS A 126 0.96 -23.89 -8.11
C LYS A 126 1.47 -23.45 -6.73
N LEU A 127 0.87 -22.43 -6.13
CA LEU A 127 1.22 -21.98 -4.78
C LEU A 127 0.92 -23.06 -3.73
N ASN A 128 -0.22 -23.75 -3.83
CA ASN A 128 -0.57 -24.85 -2.93
C ASN A 128 0.44 -26.00 -3.01
N ASP A 129 0.88 -26.36 -4.22
CA ASP A 129 1.87 -27.41 -4.42
C ASP A 129 3.24 -27.00 -3.87
N LYS A 130 3.71 -25.78 -4.15
CA LYS A 130 4.94 -25.24 -3.55
C LYS A 130 4.85 -25.21 -2.02
N MET A 131 3.71 -24.77 -1.47
CA MET A 131 3.48 -24.74 -0.02
C MET A 131 3.61 -26.14 0.59
N LYS A 132 2.97 -27.16 0.01
CA LYS A 132 3.09 -28.55 0.46
C LYS A 132 4.53 -29.04 0.43
N GLN A 133 5.28 -28.75 -0.64
CA GLN A 133 6.69 -29.13 -0.77
C GLN A 133 7.54 -28.53 0.37
N TYR A 134 7.40 -27.23 0.63
CA TYR A 134 8.15 -26.58 1.71
C TYR A 134 7.67 -26.98 3.10
N GLN A 135 6.36 -27.25 3.30
CA GLN A 135 5.83 -27.78 4.55
C GLN A 135 6.41 -29.17 4.85
N ASN A 136 6.56 -30.02 3.84
CA ASN A 136 7.21 -31.33 4.00
C ASN A 136 8.69 -31.16 4.39
N LYS A 137 9.43 -30.28 3.69
CA LYS A 137 10.83 -29.95 4.05
C LYS A 137 10.95 -29.43 5.49
N TYR A 138 10.05 -28.55 5.90
CA TYR A 138 9.98 -28.01 7.26
C TYR A 138 9.68 -29.12 8.28
N ASN A 139 8.68 -29.97 8.03
CA ASN A 139 8.27 -31.03 8.94
C ASN A 139 9.35 -32.11 9.15
N MET A 140 10.15 -32.40 8.14
CA MET A 140 11.29 -33.32 8.26
C MET A 140 12.38 -32.77 9.19
N LYS A 141 12.59 -31.44 9.21
CA LYS A 141 13.68 -30.79 9.95
C LYS A 141 13.27 -30.25 11.33
N LYS A 142 12.01 -29.85 11.52
CA LYS A 142 11.57 -29.09 12.71
C LYS A 142 11.86 -29.77 14.05
N LYS A 143 11.80 -31.11 14.12
CA LYS A 143 12.04 -31.85 15.36
C LYS A 143 13.51 -31.77 15.82
N GLN A 144 14.45 -31.60 14.89
CA GLN A 144 15.88 -31.53 15.19
C GLN A 144 16.29 -30.16 15.77
N TYR A 145 15.53 -29.10 15.48
CA TYR A 145 15.90 -27.72 15.81
C TYR A 145 14.88 -27.01 16.72
N LEU A 146 14.07 -27.76 17.46
CA LEU A 146 12.94 -27.26 18.28
C LEU A 146 13.30 -26.03 19.13
N ASN A 147 14.49 -26.03 19.73
CA ASN A 147 14.96 -24.95 20.63
C ASN A 147 15.34 -23.66 19.89
N TYR A 148 15.62 -23.72 18.59
CA TYR A 148 16.05 -22.57 17.77
C TYR A 148 14.95 -22.04 16.85
N LEU A 149 13.88 -22.82 16.65
CA LEU A 149 12.76 -22.45 15.78
C LEU A 149 12.14 -21.09 16.10
N PRO A 150 11.82 -20.74 17.37
CA PRO A 150 11.17 -19.47 17.66
C PRO A 150 12.03 -18.26 17.25
N THR A 151 13.35 -18.34 17.51
CA THR A 151 14.30 -17.28 17.18
C THR A 151 14.41 -17.09 15.67
N ILE A 152 14.59 -18.18 14.92
CA ILE A 152 14.70 -18.12 13.45
C ILE A 152 13.39 -17.66 12.83
N GLN A 153 12.27 -18.17 13.32
CA GLN A 153 10.95 -17.78 12.82
C GLN A 153 10.68 -16.29 13.03
N THR A 154 11.00 -15.77 14.23
CA THR A 154 10.87 -14.34 14.54
C THR A 154 11.79 -13.50 13.65
N PHE A 155 13.05 -13.92 13.49
CA PHE A 155 14.00 -13.24 12.62
C PHE A 155 13.48 -13.18 11.18
N VAL A 156 13.11 -14.31 10.58
CA VAL A 156 12.60 -14.35 9.21
C VAL A 156 11.33 -13.50 9.07
N HIS A 157 10.43 -13.53 10.05
CA HIS A 157 9.21 -12.72 10.03
C HIS A 157 9.53 -11.22 10.02
N GLN A 158 10.46 -10.77 10.85
CA GLN A 158 10.90 -9.37 10.88
C GLN A 158 11.49 -8.92 9.54
N GLN A 159 12.27 -9.79 8.88
CA GLN A 159 12.86 -9.50 7.57
C GLN A 159 11.82 -9.41 6.44
N LEU A 160 10.61 -9.95 6.65
CA LEU A 160 9.53 -9.95 5.66
C LEU A 160 8.45 -8.89 5.92
N GLU A 161 8.60 -8.05 6.96
CA GLU A 161 7.57 -7.08 7.32
C GLU A 161 7.27 -6.09 6.18
N SER A 162 8.30 -5.67 5.43
CA SER A 162 8.10 -4.81 4.24
C SER A 162 7.22 -5.48 3.17
N ALA A 163 7.51 -6.75 2.85
CA ALA A 163 6.73 -7.52 1.87
C ALA A 163 5.29 -7.76 2.35
N ARG A 164 5.11 -8.01 3.65
CA ARG A 164 3.79 -8.14 4.27
C ARG A 164 2.99 -6.85 4.18
N LEU A 165 3.56 -5.71 4.58
CA LEU A 165 2.89 -4.41 4.50
C LEU A 165 2.50 -4.05 3.06
N ALA A 166 3.37 -4.32 2.09
CA ALA A 166 3.08 -4.12 0.67
C ALA A 166 1.93 -5.02 0.19
N THR A 167 1.89 -6.28 0.64
CA THR A 167 0.82 -7.24 0.32
C THR A 167 -0.52 -6.79 0.93
N ASP A 168 -0.52 -6.44 2.21
CA ASP A 168 -1.72 -5.96 2.93
C ASP A 168 -2.28 -4.69 2.29
N GLN A 169 -1.40 -3.79 1.83
CA GLN A 169 -1.79 -2.61 1.08
C GLN A 169 -2.52 -2.95 -0.23
N GLN A 170 -2.01 -3.92 -1.00
CA GLN A 170 -2.66 -4.35 -2.24
C GLN A 170 -4.02 -4.99 -1.97
N ILE A 171 -4.14 -5.79 -0.91
CA ILE A 171 -5.42 -6.35 -0.45
C ILE A 171 -6.40 -5.23 -0.10
N ALA A 172 -5.97 -4.21 0.64
CA ALA A 172 -6.81 -3.06 0.98
C ALA A 172 -7.33 -2.31 -0.26
N ILE A 173 -6.49 -2.16 -1.30
CA ILE A 173 -6.89 -1.55 -2.58
C ILE A 173 -7.96 -2.39 -3.28
N VAL A 174 -7.83 -3.72 -3.30
CA VAL A 174 -8.84 -4.61 -3.89
C VAL A 174 -10.18 -4.45 -3.18
N HIS A 175 -10.18 -4.47 -1.84
CA HIS A 175 -11.41 -4.27 -1.07
C HIS A 175 -12.06 -2.92 -1.34
N TYR A 176 -11.27 -1.85 -1.40
CA TYR A 176 -11.76 -0.52 -1.71
C TYR A 176 -12.44 -0.46 -3.09
N ASN A 177 -11.77 -0.97 -4.13
CA ASN A 177 -12.30 -0.99 -5.49
C ASN A 177 -13.56 -1.86 -5.62
N TYR A 178 -13.59 -2.99 -4.90
CA TYR A 178 -14.74 -3.88 -4.87
C TYR A 178 -15.96 -3.22 -4.22
N ASN A 179 -15.77 -2.51 -3.10
CA ASN A 179 -16.83 -1.74 -2.45
C ASN A 179 -17.34 -0.60 -3.33
N ASP A 180 -16.43 0.11 -4.00
CA ASP A 180 -16.77 1.20 -4.94
C ASP A 180 -17.66 0.68 -6.08
N HIS A 181 -17.28 -0.44 -6.70
CA HIS A 181 -18.07 -1.04 -7.76
C HIS A 181 -19.42 -1.60 -7.26
N ALA A 182 -19.46 -2.14 -6.03
CA ALA A 182 -20.73 -2.55 -5.41
C ALA A 182 -21.68 -1.35 -5.21
N PHE A 183 -21.16 -0.20 -4.79
CA PHE A 183 -21.94 1.04 -4.73
C PHE A 183 -22.47 1.44 -6.10
N GLU A 184 -21.64 1.43 -7.15
CA GLU A 184 -22.06 1.79 -8.51
C GLU A 184 -23.24 0.93 -8.98
N LEU A 185 -23.15 -0.38 -8.80
CA LEU A 185 -24.21 -1.31 -9.22
C LEU A 185 -25.50 -1.07 -8.43
N LYS A 186 -25.40 -0.90 -7.11
CA LYS A 186 -26.57 -0.58 -6.25
C LYS A 186 -27.19 0.75 -6.61
N PHE A 187 -26.39 1.78 -6.87
CA PHE A 187 -26.87 3.09 -7.27
C PHE A 187 -27.58 3.02 -8.63
N LEU A 188 -27.02 2.31 -9.60
CA LEU A 188 -27.62 2.12 -10.92
C LEU A 188 -28.93 1.33 -10.87
N ALA A 189 -29.06 0.36 -9.96
CA ALA A 189 -30.30 -0.41 -9.77
C ALA A 189 -31.50 0.47 -9.37
N HIS A 190 -31.25 1.67 -8.85
CA HIS A 190 -32.31 2.64 -8.54
C HIS A 190 -32.71 3.54 -9.73
N ASN A 191 -32.24 3.23 -10.94
CA ASN A 191 -32.53 3.96 -12.18
C ASN A 191 -32.30 5.49 -12.09
N PRO A 192 -31.11 5.95 -11.66
CA PRO A 192 -30.85 7.37 -11.48
C PRO A 192 -30.84 8.10 -12.83
N THR A 193 -31.37 9.33 -12.84
CA THR A 193 -31.32 10.20 -14.02
C THR A 193 -29.88 10.58 -14.38
N GLN A 194 -29.65 11.03 -15.61
CA GLN A 194 -28.31 11.50 -16.02
C GLN A 194 -27.80 12.65 -15.13
N GLN A 195 -28.69 13.55 -14.72
CA GLN A 195 -28.34 14.63 -13.80
C GLN A 195 -27.93 14.09 -12.41
N GLN A 196 -28.65 13.11 -11.88
CA GLN A 196 -28.31 12.48 -10.60
C GLN A 196 -26.95 11.76 -10.66
N LYS A 197 -26.67 11.06 -11.77
CA LYS A 197 -25.38 10.43 -12.04
C LYS A 197 -24.23 11.44 -12.02
N GLN A 198 -24.39 12.56 -12.73
CA GLN A 198 -23.39 13.64 -12.76
C GLN A 198 -23.14 14.26 -11.39
N ILE A 199 -24.20 14.48 -10.61
CA ILE A 199 -24.09 15.01 -9.25
C ILE A 199 -23.29 14.07 -8.35
N VAL A 200 -23.60 12.77 -8.37
CA VAL A 200 -22.89 11.77 -7.56
C VAL A 200 -21.43 11.65 -7.97
N GLN A 201 -21.14 11.62 -9.28
CA GLN A 201 -19.76 11.59 -9.78
C GLN A 201 -18.96 12.80 -9.27
N LYS A 202 -19.54 14.00 -9.36
CA LYS A 202 -18.88 15.23 -8.91
C LYS A 202 -18.64 15.22 -7.39
N LEU A 203 -19.64 14.81 -6.60
CA LEU A 203 -19.50 14.71 -5.13
C LEU A 203 -18.47 13.68 -4.72
N ASN A 204 -18.49 12.49 -5.32
CA ASN A 204 -17.52 11.43 -5.02
C ASN A 204 -16.10 11.84 -5.42
N HIS A 205 -15.92 12.50 -6.57
CA HIS A 205 -14.62 13.03 -6.97
C HIS A 205 -14.11 14.08 -5.99
N ALA A 206 -14.94 15.07 -5.60
CA ALA A 206 -14.56 16.08 -4.62
C ALA A 206 -14.21 15.45 -3.26
N LYS A 207 -14.99 14.44 -2.82
CA LYS A 207 -14.72 13.70 -1.58
C LYS A 207 -13.39 12.95 -1.63
N TYR A 208 -13.10 12.32 -2.76
CA TYR A 208 -11.85 11.60 -2.98
C TYR A 208 -10.64 12.55 -2.92
N GLN A 209 -10.71 13.71 -3.59
CA GLN A 209 -9.64 14.71 -3.57
C GLN A 209 -9.40 15.30 -2.18
N GLU A 210 -10.47 15.60 -1.44
CA GLU A 210 -10.39 16.04 -0.03
C GLU A 210 -9.61 15.03 0.81
N GLU A 211 -9.98 13.74 0.76
CA GLU A 211 -9.35 12.72 1.59
C GLU A 211 -7.92 12.39 1.15
N ILE A 212 -7.63 12.33 -0.16
CA ILE A 212 -6.25 12.10 -0.64
C ILE A 212 -5.33 13.23 -0.21
N THR A 213 -5.70 14.49 -0.45
CA THR A 213 -4.81 15.60 -0.16
C THR A 213 -4.56 15.76 1.34
N LYS A 214 -5.55 15.39 2.16
CA LYS A 214 -5.39 15.27 3.61
C LYS A 214 -4.37 14.21 4.01
N GLU A 215 -4.45 13.01 3.45
CA GLU A 215 -3.50 11.94 3.79
C GLU A 215 -2.10 12.16 3.18
N GLU A 216 -2.00 12.82 2.02
CA GLU A 216 -0.73 13.27 1.44
C GLU A 216 -0.05 14.32 2.31
N TYR A 217 -0.80 15.29 2.83
CA TYR A 217 -0.28 16.27 3.79
C TYR A 217 0.22 15.58 5.07
N ASN A 218 -0.55 14.63 5.63
CA ASN A 218 -0.13 13.87 6.81
C ASN A 218 1.17 13.07 6.56
N LEU A 219 1.27 12.43 5.39
CA LEU A 219 2.46 11.70 4.97
C LEU A 219 3.68 12.61 4.84
N LEU A 220 3.52 13.78 4.21
CA LEU A 220 4.58 14.78 4.07
C LEU A 220 5.05 15.27 5.45
N LYS A 221 4.10 15.64 6.32
CA LYS A 221 4.40 16.08 7.69
C LYS A 221 5.19 15.02 8.47
N TYR A 222 4.81 13.75 8.31
CA TYR A 222 5.53 12.64 8.94
C TYR A 222 6.96 12.50 8.40
N ARG A 223 7.15 12.54 7.08
CA ARG A 223 8.48 12.46 6.46
C ARG A 223 9.40 13.59 6.92
N ILE A 224 8.88 14.82 6.98
CA ILE A 224 9.63 15.96 7.49
C ILE A 224 10.03 15.74 8.95
N SER A 225 9.14 15.21 9.80
CA SER A 225 9.48 14.94 11.20
C SER A 225 10.62 13.90 11.37
N ILE A 226 10.69 12.90 10.48
CA ILE A 226 11.80 11.95 10.44
C ILE A 226 13.08 12.68 10.02
N GLU A 227 13.02 13.47 8.94
CA GLU A 227 14.18 14.20 8.42
C GLU A 227 14.72 15.26 9.39
N GLU A 228 13.87 15.91 10.18
CA GLU A 228 14.29 16.85 11.22
C GLU A 228 14.94 16.12 12.40
N SER A 229 14.51 14.88 12.67
CA SER A 229 15.08 14.02 13.72
C SER A 229 16.41 13.38 13.30
N CYS A 230 16.69 13.26 11.99
CA CYS A 230 17.94 12.74 11.45
C CYS A 230 18.74 13.87 10.80
N PRO A 231 19.77 14.42 11.47
CA PRO A 231 20.59 15.53 10.96
C PRO A 231 21.57 15.04 9.89
N ARG A 232 21.12 14.24 8.91
CA ARG A 232 21.86 14.09 7.66
C ARG A 232 21.68 15.40 6.91
N PHE A 233 22.68 16.27 7.03
CA PHE A 233 22.82 17.37 6.11
C PHE A 233 22.79 16.80 4.69
N PRO A 234 21.98 17.34 3.78
CA PRO A 234 22.26 17.12 2.38
C PRO A 234 23.71 17.58 2.18
N GLU A 235 24.56 16.74 1.58
CA GLU A 235 25.93 17.10 1.18
C GLU A 235 25.90 18.20 0.11
N LEU A 236 25.39 19.39 0.43
CA LEU A 236 25.16 20.46 -0.53
C LEU A 236 26.46 21.21 -0.89
N LEU A 237 27.57 20.90 -0.21
CA LEU A 237 28.92 21.16 -0.68
C LEU A 237 29.85 20.09 -0.12
N LYS A 238 30.48 19.33 -1.02
CA LYS A 238 31.50 18.35 -0.62
C LYS A 238 32.58 19.06 0.19
N GLU A 239 32.88 18.55 1.38
CA GLU A 239 33.91 19.06 2.31
C GLU A 239 35.24 19.41 1.60
N LYS A 240 35.54 18.70 0.50
CA LYS A 240 36.65 18.95 -0.42
C LYS A 240 36.78 20.40 -0.92
N PHE A 241 35.69 21.16 -1.05
CA PHE A 241 35.72 22.55 -1.53
C PHE A 241 36.34 23.50 -0.52
N PHE A 242 36.20 23.23 0.78
CA PHE A 242 36.83 24.03 1.83
C PHE A 242 38.28 23.60 2.08
N LYS A 243 38.63 22.34 1.78
CA LYS A 243 40.00 21.79 1.95
C LYS A 243 41.06 22.48 1.06
N THR A 244 40.65 23.16 -0.01
CA THR A 244 41.56 23.94 -0.88
C THR A 244 41.97 25.29 -0.28
N ILE A 245 41.30 25.74 0.78
CA ILE A 245 41.59 27.03 1.44
C ILE A 245 42.75 26.85 2.42
N ALA A 246 43.93 27.38 2.10
CA ALA A 246 45.13 27.21 2.92
C ALA A 246 44.97 27.76 4.35
N ASN A 247 44.35 28.93 4.52
CA ASN A 247 44.18 29.57 5.83
C ASN A 247 43.11 28.85 6.68
N PRO A 248 43.45 28.27 7.85
CA PRO A 248 42.51 27.52 8.68
C PRO A 248 41.37 28.35 9.26
N SER A 249 41.63 29.60 9.65
CA SER A 249 40.62 30.49 10.25
C SER A 249 39.57 30.92 9.24
N ILE A 250 39.99 31.29 8.03
CA ILE A 250 39.09 31.63 6.92
C ILE A 250 38.25 30.40 6.52
N ARG A 251 38.90 29.23 6.44
CA ARG A 251 38.23 27.96 6.12
C ARG A 251 37.10 27.64 7.11
N LYS A 252 37.38 27.74 8.41
CA LYS A 252 36.40 27.48 9.47
C LYS A 252 35.23 28.47 9.39
N ASN A 253 35.52 29.77 9.28
CA ASN A 253 34.48 30.80 9.21
C ASN A 253 33.54 30.60 8.00
N LEU A 254 34.09 30.36 6.81
CA LEU A 254 33.29 30.11 5.62
C LEU A 254 32.46 28.81 5.72
N HIS A 255 33.02 27.77 6.35
CA HIS A 255 32.31 26.53 6.59
C HIS A 255 31.13 26.73 7.55
N ASP A 256 31.33 27.45 8.67
CA ASP A 256 30.30 27.75 9.65
C ASP A 256 29.18 28.64 9.05
N GLN A 257 29.55 29.65 8.25
CA GLN A 257 28.59 30.47 7.51
C GLN A 257 27.75 29.66 6.53
N TYR A 258 28.40 28.76 5.79
CA TYR A 258 27.72 27.87 4.86
C TYR A 258 26.71 26.95 5.58
N ILE A 259 27.11 26.35 6.70
CA ILE A 259 26.23 25.51 7.55
C ILE A 259 25.00 26.31 7.97
N ASN A 260 25.19 27.54 8.46
CA ASN A 260 24.08 28.39 8.90
C ASN A 260 23.11 28.73 7.77
N ILE A 261 23.63 29.13 6.59
CA ILE A 261 22.81 29.45 5.42
C ILE A 261 22.04 28.20 4.95
N ALA A 262 22.70 27.05 4.88
CA ALA A 262 22.08 25.80 4.45
C ALA A 262 20.97 25.34 5.42
N GLN A 263 21.16 25.49 6.74
CA GLN A 263 20.12 25.20 7.73
C GLN A 263 18.93 26.14 7.61
N GLN A 264 19.18 27.44 7.41
CA GLN A 264 18.12 28.43 7.25
C GLN A 264 17.31 28.17 5.98
N ALA A 265 17.99 27.97 4.85
CA ALA A 265 17.34 27.65 3.57
C ALA A 265 16.52 26.36 3.67
N ARG A 266 17.02 25.33 4.36
CA ARG A 266 16.28 24.08 4.59
C ARG A 266 14.99 24.32 5.38
N LYS A 267 15.05 25.06 6.49
CA LYS A 267 13.86 25.39 7.31
C LYS A 267 12.82 26.16 6.51
N GLU A 268 13.25 27.13 5.72
CA GLU A 268 12.37 27.91 4.86
C GLU A 268 11.73 27.04 3.77
N MET A 269 12.49 26.16 3.11
CA MET A 269 11.94 25.22 2.12
C MET A 269 10.92 24.26 2.73
N ILE A 270 11.21 23.68 3.89
CA ILE A 270 10.28 22.81 4.62
C ILE A 270 8.98 23.56 4.93
N GLN A 271 9.08 24.78 5.46
CA GLN A 271 7.93 25.60 5.79
C GLN A 271 7.10 25.95 4.54
N LEU A 272 7.74 26.29 3.43
CA LEU A 272 7.08 26.55 2.15
C LEU A 272 6.35 25.32 1.62
N CYS A 273 6.99 24.15 1.65
CA CYS A 273 6.39 22.88 1.25
C CYS A 273 5.16 22.54 2.09
N LEU A 274 5.26 22.64 3.43
CA LEU A 274 4.13 22.37 4.33
C LEU A 274 2.98 23.36 4.12
N SER A 275 3.29 24.65 3.94
CA SER A 275 2.28 25.69 3.72
C SER A 275 1.57 25.49 2.38
N SER A 276 2.31 25.10 1.33
CA SER A 276 1.74 24.79 0.02
C SER A 276 0.82 23.57 0.06
N ALA A 277 1.26 22.48 0.69
CA ALA A 277 0.45 21.27 0.85
C ALA A 277 -0.81 21.51 1.71
N GLN A 278 -0.67 22.27 2.80
CA GLN A 278 -1.79 22.67 3.66
C GLN A 278 -2.83 23.49 2.87
N ALA A 279 -2.39 24.49 2.10
CA ALA A 279 -3.29 25.30 1.29
C ALA A 279 -4.03 24.47 0.24
N GLN A 280 -3.39 23.45 -0.34
CA GLN A 280 -4.03 22.52 -1.26
C GLN A 280 -5.08 21.65 -0.57
N MET A 281 -4.78 21.11 0.62
CA MET A 281 -5.76 20.38 1.44
C MET A 281 -6.98 21.26 1.77
N ASP A 282 -6.75 22.49 2.24
CA ASP A 282 -7.82 23.42 2.60
C ASP A 282 -8.70 23.79 1.38
N ARG A 283 -8.09 23.92 0.20
CA ARG A 283 -8.81 24.15 -1.05
C ARG A 283 -9.78 23.01 -1.36
N TYR A 284 -9.33 21.76 -1.35
CA TYR A 284 -10.20 20.62 -1.67
C TYR A 284 -11.25 20.35 -0.59
N GLN A 285 -10.90 20.59 0.68
CA GLN A 285 -11.87 20.57 1.78
C GLN A 285 -13.00 21.57 1.55
N LYS A 286 -12.67 22.80 1.13
CA LYS A 286 -13.65 23.84 0.82
C LYS A 286 -14.49 23.48 -0.42
N GLU A 287 -13.87 22.90 -1.44
CA GLU A 287 -14.53 22.45 -2.66
C GLU A 287 -15.61 21.39 -2.34
N PHE A 288 -15.25 20.33 -1.61
CA PHE A 288 -16.21 19.30 -1.21
C PHE A 288 -17.36 19.88 -0.38
N ASN A 289 -17.06 20.72 0.62
CA ASN A 289 -18.09 21.36 1.45
C ASN A 289 -19.04 22.24 0.62
N THR A 290 -18.52 22.91 -0.42
CA THR A 290 -19.32 23.73 -1.33
C THR A 290 -20.25 22.86 -2.18
N GLU A 291 -19.73 21.80 -2.79
CA GLU A 291 -20.52 20.85 -3.58
C GLU A 291 -21.61 20.18 -2.73
N LEU A 292 -21.28 19.75 -1.51
CA LEU A 292 -22.22 19.15 -0.58
C LEU A 292 -23.35 20.14 -0.20
N LYS A 293 -23.02 21.40 0.04
CA LYS A 293 -24.01 22.44 0.31
C LYS A 293 -24.93 22.67 -0.90
N GLN A 294 -24.36 22.77 -2.10
CA GLN A 294 -25.14 22.91 -3.33
C GLN A 294 -26.06 21.72 -3.58
N PHE A 295 -25.58 20.50 -3.32
CA PHE A 295 -26.38 19.27 -3.40
C PHE A 295 -27.59 19.33 -2.46
N LYS A 296 -27.38 19.67 -1.18
CA LYS A 296 -28.45 19.79 -0.19
C LYS A 296 -29.51 20.83 -0.59
N LEU A 297 -29.07 21.99 -1.07
CA LEU A 297 -29.98 23.04 -1.54
C LEU A 297 -30.79 22.59 -2.76
N LYS A 298 -30.15 21.92 -3.74
CA LYS A 298 -30.84 21.36 -4.91
C LYS A 298 -31.84 20.27 -4.53
N GLN A 299 -31.54 19.43 -3.54
CA GLN A 299 -32.50 18.43 -3.05
C GLN A 299 -33.77 19.08 -2.47
N GLN A 300 -33.64 20.23 -1.83
CA GLN A 300 -34.79 20.94 -1.25
C GLN A 300 -35.68 21.57 -2.33
N SER A 301 -35.10 22.08 -3.42
CA SER A 301 -35.82 22.82 -4.46
C SER A 301 -36.37 21.96 -5.63
N LEU A 302 -35.90 20.72 -5.78
CA LEU A 302 -36.38 19.83 -6.84
C LEU A 302 -37.80 19.30 -6.59
N SER A 303 -38.52 18.96 -7.65
CA SER A 303 -39.78 18.21 -7.57
C SER A 303 -39.51 16.76 -7.13
N ASN A 304 -40.49 16.10 -6.47
CA ASN A 304 -40.28 14.80 -5.82
C ASN A 304 -39.80 13.69 -6.77
N ASP A 305 -40.22 13.73 -8.04
CA ASP A 305 -39.81 12.84 -9.13
C ASP A 305 -38.34 13.00 -9.55
N LYS A 306 -37.71 14.13 -9.22
CA LYS A 306 -36.29 14.43 -9.55
C LYS A 306 -35.35 14.36 -8.35
N LYS A 307 -35.90 14.22 -7.13
CA LYS A 307 -35.11 14.08 -5.91
C LYS A 307 -34.43 12.72 -5.85
N PHE A 308 -33.34 12.66 -5.10
CA PHE A 308 -32.75 11.39 -4.72
C PHE A 308 -33.66 10.74 -3.68
N SER A 309 -33.91 9.44 -3.82
CA SER A 309 -34.61 8.69 -2.77
C SER A 309 -33.77 8.66 -1.49
N GLY A 310 -34.42 8.44 -0.34
CA GLY A 310 -33.71 8.26 0.93
C GLY A 310 -32.65 7.14 0.85
N THR A 311 -32.97 6.05 0.16
CA THR A 311 -32.03 4.94 -0.09
C THR A 311 -30.83 5.37 -0.90
N MET A 312 -31.00 6.15 -1.98
CA MET A 312 -29.86 6.68 -2.75
C MET A 312 -28.98 7.61 -1.91
N ILE A 313 -29.59 8.46 -1.06
CA ILE A 313 -28.82 9.35 -0.16
C ILE A 313 -28.00 8.53 0.84
N ASN A 314 -28.57 7.46 1.40
CA ASN A 314 -27.87 6.56 2.29
C ASN A 314 -26.70 5.85 1.59
N LEU A 315 -26.91 5.37 0.36
CA LEU A 315 -25.84 4.77 -0.46
C LEU A 315 -24.70 5.76 -0.71
N ILE A 316 -25.01 7.02 -1.03
CA ILE A 316 -24.00 8.08 -1.22
C ILE A 316 -23.22 8.31 0.08
N GLY A 317 -23.90 8.36 1.23
CA GLY A 317 -23.25 8.49 2.53
C GLY A 317 -22.31 7.31 2.86
N GLN A 318 -22.76 6.08 2.60
CA GLN A 318 -21.92 4.88 2.73
C GLN A 318 -20.70 4.94 1.79
N GLN A 319 -20.89 5.43 0.57
CA GLN A 319 -19.80 5.59 -0.38
C GLN A 319 -18.76 6.60 0.11
N TRP A 320 -19.17 7.72 0.71
CA TRP A 320 -18.22 8.67 1.29
C TRP A 320 -17.44 8.06 2.45
N LYS A 321 -18.08 7.22 3.28
CA LYS A 321 -17.39 6.46 4.32
C LYS A 321 -16.37 5.50 3.71
N ASN A 322 -16.74 4.76 2.67
CA ASN A 322 -15.83 3.87 1.94
C ASN A 322 -14.62 4.62 1.35
N ILE A 323 -14.83 5.82 0.78
CA ILE A 323 -13.76 6.70 0.29
C ILE A 323 -12.80 7.07 1.44
N SER A 324 -13.33 7.61 2.55
CA SER A 324 -12.52 8.03 3.69
C SER A 324 -11.76 6.86 4.32
N GLU A 325 -12.41 5.73 4.57
CA GLU A 325 -11.80 4.56 5.21
C GLU A 325 -10.81 3.85 4.28
N GLY A 326 -11.14 3.72 2.99
CA GLY A 326 -10.27 3.12 1.98
C GLY A 326 -8.97 3.90 1.81
N ILE A 327 -9.05 5.22 1.64
CA ILE A 327 -7.87 6.09 1.50
C ILE A 327 -7.01 6.03 2.77
N LYS A 328 -7.59 6.19 3.95
CA LYS A 328 -6.86 6.09 5.23
C LYS A 328 -6.15 4.75 5.37
N CYS A 329 -6.82 3.66 5.03
CA CYS A 329 -6.24 2.31 5.10
C CYS A 329 -5.01 2.20 4.18
N VAL A 330 -5.12 2.62 2.92
CA VAL A 330 -4.01 2.59 1.96
C VAL A 330 -2.83 3.45 2.42
N TYR A 331 -3.11 4.65 2.98
CA TYR A 331 -2.07 5.56 3.46
C TYR A 331 -1.44 5.12 4.79
N LYS A 332 -2.16 4.40 5.65
CA LYS A 332 -1.59 3.74 6.83
C LYS A 332 -0.43 2.81 6.42
N TYR A 333 -0.64 1.94 5.44
CA TYR A 333 0.42 1.05 4.97
C TYR A 333 1.57 1.81 4.29
N LYS A 334 1.29 2.90 3.55
CA LYS A 334 2.36 3.77 3.03
C LYS A 334 3.21 4.37 4.15
N LEU A 335 2.57 4.84 5.22
CA LEU A 335 3.25 5.38 6.39
C LEU A 335 4.10 4.31 7.06
N ASP A 336 3.54 3.14 7.34
CA ASP A 336 4.24 2.04 8.00
C ASP A 336 5.45 1.55 7.18
N LEU A 337 5.35 1.51 5.84
CA LEU A 337 6.49 1.24 4.96
C LEU A 337 7.59 2.32 5.07
N VAL A 338 7.21 3.60 5.13
CA VAL A 338 8.17 4.70 5.36
C VAL A 338 8.84 4.56 6.72
N ARG A 339 8.09 4.20 7.77
CA ARG A 339 8.65 3.95 9.11
C ARG A 339 9.71 2.86 9.07
N LEU A 340 9.37 1.74 8.45
CA LEU A 340 10.26 0.58 8.36
C LEU A 340 11.59 0.94 7.66
N ASN A 341 11.52 1.65 6.54
CA ASN A 341 12.71 2.04 5.80
C ASN A 341 13.57 3.06 6.59
N SER A 342 12.94 3.97 7.34
CA SER A 342 13.67 4.97 8.14
C SER A 342 14.44 4.39 9.34
N VAL A 343 14.18 3.14 9.75
CA VAL A 343 14.92 2.43 10.80
C VAL A 343 16.17 1.74 10.26
N HIS A 344 16.23 1.50 8.94
CA HIS A 344 17.30 0.75 8.28
C HIS A 344 18.30 1.63 7.51
N ASP A 345 18.00 2.93 7.36
CA ASP A 345 18.90 3.95 6.80
C ASP A 345 19.64 4.70 7.91
#